data_AF-A0A225DAL3-F1
#
_entry.id   AF-A0A225DAL3-F1
#
_cell.length_a   1.000
_cell.length_b   1.000
_cell.length_c   1.000
_cell.angle_alpha   90.00
_cell.angle_beta   90.00
_cell.angle_gamma   90.00
#
_symmetry.space_group_name_H-M   'P 1'
#
loop_
_entity.id
_entity.type
_entity.pdbx_description
1 polymer ?
#
loop_
_entity_poly.entity_id
_entity_poly.type
_entity_poly.pdbx_seq_one_letter_code
_entity_poly.pdbx_strand_id
1 'polypeptide(L)'
;MVVGAGAAGMTAALRAVACRVEVTVIEQYNGPFAVQAGCPTRYIDPSLYDWAVDHYDTGRYPWNQTWSRPPLSWHAEFASTLAGMWATQIVVSPLLSVRTNRTFLRVSAGTAGAANWVDAEYHPPAPGTAPRVERYPADAVIVAFGAGRERCSHRGPTNASEAHGFPFWGTDPYADPSAGSRAGVGNRRVLISGAGDGGVTVHGSRWH
;
A
#
# COMPACT_ATOMS: atom_id res chain seq x y z
N MET A 1 -5.32 8.77 -15.85
CA MET A 1 -5.51 9.00 -14.40
C MET A 1 -5.03 7.78 -13.61
N VAL A 2 -4.41 7.98 -12.45
CA VAL A 2 -3.98 6.91 -11.54
C VAL A 2 -4.64 7.11 -10.17
N VAL A 3 -5.17 6.04 -9.59
CA VAL A 3 -5.78 6.04 -8.25
C VAL A 3 -4.88 5.28 -7.30
N GLY A 4 -4.38 5.96 -6.27
CA GLY A 4 -3.40 5.45 -5.32
C GLY A 4 -1.99 5.89 -5.67
N ALA A 5 -1.28 6.47 -4.71
CA ALA A 5 0.11 6.90 -4.79
C ALA A 5 1.04 6.02 -3.93
N GLY A 6 0.72 4.73 -3.80
CA GLY A 6 1.66 3.72 -3.31
C GLY A 6 2.72 3.36 -4.37
N ALA A 7 3.58 2.38 -4.06
CA ALA A 7 4.65 1.94 -4.95
C ALA A 7 4.17 1.65 -6.39
N ALA A 8 3.10 0.85 -6.54
CA ALA A 8 2.55 0.49 -7.85
C ALA A 8 2.01 1.71 -8.62
N GLY A 9 1.21 2.55 -7.96
CA GLY A 9 0.59 3.72 -8.60
C GLY A 9 1.62 4.76 -9.04
N MET A 10 2.59 5.08 -8.19
CA MET A 10 3.66 6.00 -8.56
C MET A 10 4.59 5.43 -9.63
N THR A 11 4.87 4.12 -9.61
CA THR A 11 5.62 3.46 -10.68
C THR A 11 4.90 3.61 -12.03
N ALA A 12 3.59 3.33 -12.06
CA ALA A 12 2.80 3.47 -13.28
C ALA A 12 2.72 4.92 -13.76
N ALA A 13 2.52 5.87 -12.83
CA ALA A 13 2.47 7.30 -13.13
C ALA A 13 3.80 7.80 -13.71
N LEU A 14 4.92 7.50 -13.06
CA LEU A 14 6.25 7.91 -13.52
C LEU A 14 6.59 7.28 -14.87
N ARG A 15 6.18 6.02 -15.10
CA ARG A 15 6.37 5.38 -16.42
C ARG A 15 5.56 6.06 -17.51
N ALA A 16 4.30 6.41 -17.25
CA ALA A 16 3.47 7.14 -18.21
C ALA A 16 4.03 8.55 -18.50
N VAL A 17 4.51 9.25 -17.47
CA VAL A 17 5.20 10.56 -17.62
C VAL A 17 6.45 10.43 -18.49
N ALA A 18 7.25 9.36 -18.32
CA ALA A 18 8.41 9.10 -19.17
C ALA A 18 8.03 8.87 -20.65
N CYS A 19 6.81 8.40 -20.91
CA CYS A 19 6.22 8.30 -22.25
C CYS A 19 5.53 9.59 -22.73
N ARG A 20 5.74 10.73 -22.04
CA ARG A 20 5.14 12.04 -22.33
C ARG A 20 3.61 12.07 -22.21
N VAL A 21 3.04 11.21 -21.37
CA VAL A 21 1.60 11.23 -21.05
C VAL A 21 1.39 12.12 -19.84
N GLU A 22 0.37 12.99 -19.89
CA GLU A 22 -0.07 13.75 -18.72
C GLU A 22 -0.77 12.82 -17.73
N VAL A 23 -0.35 12.87 -16.46
CA VAL A 23 -0.84 12.00 -15.41
C VAL A 23 -1.32 12.81 -14.22
N THR A 24 -2.59 12.61 -13.88
CA THR A 24 -3.11 12.95 -12.56
C THR A 24 -3.15 11.70 -11.69
N VAL A 25 -2.48 11.75 -10.54
CA VAL A 25 -2.53 10.76 -9.46
C VAL A 25 -3.44 11.28 -8.36
N ILE A 26 -4.41 10.47 -7.94
CA ILE A 26 -5.30 10.76 -6.82
C ILE A 26 -4.88 9.89 -5.62
N GLU A 27 -4.59 10.54 -4.49
CA GLU A 27 -4.15 9.90 -3.25
C GLU A 27 -5.06 10.32 -2.08
N GLN A 28 -5.48 9.33 -1.29
CA GLN A 28 -6.35 9.54 -0.15
C GLN A 28 -5.62 10.10 1.08
N TYR A 29 -4.33 9.87 1.20
CA TYR A 29 -3.47 10.36 2.27
C TYR A 29 -2.79 11.68 1.91
N ASN A 30 -2.03 12.21 2.86
CA ASN A 30 -1.34 13.49 2.74
C ASN A 30 -0.18 13.50 1.72
N GLY A 31 0.25 12.34 1.22
CA GLY A 31 1.33 12.23 0.25
C GLY A 31 1.51 10.83 -0.33
N PRO A 32 2.34 10.71 -1.39
CA PRO A 32 2.77 9.41 -1.91
C PRO A 32 3.44 8.56 -0.82
N PHE A 33 3.29 7.24 -0.94
CA PHE A 33 3.89 6.24 -0.06
C PHE A 33 3.56 6.38 1.43
N ALA A 34 2.53 7.17 1.79
CA ALA A 34 2.22 7.46 3.20
C ALA A 34 2.00 6.20 4.06
N VAL A 35 1.42 5.16 3.47
CA VAL A 35 1.19 3.87 4.15
C VAL A 35 2.52 3.16 4.44
N GLN A 36 3.41 3.05 3.45
CA GLN A 36 4.72 2.42 3.62
C GLN A 36 5.62 3.23 4.56
N ALA A 37 5.57 4.57 4.45
CA ALA A 37 6.30 5.48 5.33
C ALA A 37 5.94 5.31 6.80
N GLY A 38 4.68 4.95 7.09
CA GLY A 38 4.19 4.68 8.44
C GLY A 38 4.52 3.28 8.99
N CYS A 39 5.23 2.44 8.23
CA CYS A 39 5.51 1.05 8.61
C CYS A 39 7.02 0.82 8.83
N PRO A 40 7.54 1.02 10.06
CA PRO A 40 8.97 0.98 10.32
C PRO A 40 9.57 -0.42 10.46
N THR A 41 8.73 -1.46 10.54
CA THR A 41 9.17 -2.81 10.91
C THR A 41 9.00 -3.84 9.79
N ARG A 42 8.27 -3.49 8.71
CA ARG A 42 8.06 -4.42 7.61
C ARG A 42 9.27 -4.41 6.70
N TYR A 43 10.03 -5.50 6.71
CA TYR A 43 11.08 -5.72 5.73
C TYR A 43 10.46 -6.15 4.40
N ILE A 44 10.81 -5.48 3.31
CA ILE A 44 10.38 -5.80 1.96
C ILE A 44 11.61 -6.19 1.17
N ASP A 45 11.58 -7.36 0.54
CA ASP A 45 12.62 -7.82 -0.38
C ASP A 45 11.96 -8.26 -1.69
N PRO A 46 12.29 -7.61 -2.83
CA PRO A 46 11.69 -7.93 -4.11
C PRO A 46 12.05 -9.34 -4.63
N SER A 47 13.10 -9.95 -4.09
CA SER A 47 13.56 -11.29 -4.44
C SER A 47 13.23 -12.35 -3.39
N LEU A 48 12.52 -12.01 -2.30
CA LEU A 48 12.29 -12.93 -1.16
C LEU A 48 11.67 -14.28 -1.57
N TYR A 49 10.81 -14.27 -2.58
CA TYR A 49 10.12 -15.48 -3.05
C TYR A 49 10.87 -16.24 -4.15
N ASP A 50 12.01 -15.71 -4.59
CA ASP A 50 12.80 -16.33 -5.66
C ASP A 50 13.80 -17.35 -5.11
N TRP A 51 13.83 -17.62 -3.79
CA TRP A 51 14.71 -18.65 -3.24
C TRP A 51 14.36 -20.03 -3.83
N ALA A 52 15.33 -20.84 -4.27
CA ALA A 52 16.78 -20.69 -4.13
C ALA A 52 17.52 -20.22 -5.40
N VAL A 53 16.88 -19.43 -6.26
CA VAL A 53 17.53 -18.92 -7.48
C VAL A 53 18.68 -17.98 -7.10
N ASP A 54 19.79 -18.02 -7.84
CA ASP A 54 21.04 -17.27 -7.57
C ASP A 54 20.84 -15.78 -7.28
N HIS A 55 19.81 -15.14 -7.86
CA HIS A 55 19.57 -13.72 -7.65
C HIS A 55 18.90 -13.39 -6.32
N TYR A 56 18.39 -14.39 -5.58
CA TYR A 56 17.83 -14.21 -4.23
C TYR A 56 18.81 -13.51 -3.29
N ASP A 57 20.09 -13.90 -3.32
CA ASP A 57 21.13 -13.33 -2.45
C ASP A 57 21.55 -11.90 -2.83
N THR A 58 21.06 -11.38 -3.97
CA THR A 58 21.41 -10.03 -4.43
C THR A 58 20.55 -8.93 -3.80
N GLY A 59 19.35 -9.28 -3.32
CA GLY A 59 18.41 -8.36 -2.65
C GLY A 59 18.04 -7.14 -3.49
N ARG A 60 18.01 -7.24 -4.83
CA ARG A 60 17.78 -6.11 -5.75
C ARG A 60 16.93 -6.49 -6.96
N TYR A 61 16.13 -5.54 -7.45
CA TYR A 61 15.30 -5.73 -8.63
C TYR A 61 15.40 -4.52 -9.61
N PRO A 62 15.37 -4.76 -10.93
CA PRO A 62 15.47 -6.05 -11.60
C PRO A 62 16.89 -6.59 -11.47
N TRP A 63 17.02 -7.90 -11.25
CA TRP A 63 18.34 -8.54 -11.12
C TRP A 63 19.11 -8.50 -12.45
N ASN A 64 18.39 -8.60 -13.58
CA ASN A 64 18.97 -8.45 -14.91
C ASN A 64 18.82 -7.01 -15.42
N GLN A 65 19.95 -6.31 -15.52
CA GLN A 65 20.02 -4.90 -15.96
C GLN A 65 19.66 -4.69 -17.43
N THR A 66 19.48 -5.75 -18.23
CA THR A 66 19.00 -5.63 -19.62
C THR A 66 17.51 -5.29 -19.69
N TRP A 67 16.77 -5.48 -18.60
CA TRP A 67 15.36 -5.10 -18.52
C TRP A 67 15.25 -3.61 -18.19
N SER A 68 14.16 -2.98 -18.64
CA SER A 68 13.88 -1.60 -18.30
C SER A 68 13.77 -1.45 -16.78
N ARG A 69 14.74 -0.75 -16.18
CA ARG A 69 14.72 -0.44 -14.74
C ARG A 69 13.37 0.22 -14.38
N PRO A 70 12.72 -0.19 -13.29
CA PRO A 70 11.53 0.47 -12.81
C PRO A 70 11.86 1.94 -12.51
N PRO A 71 10.91 2.87 -12.71
CA PRO A 71 11.09 4.27 -12.35
C PRO A 71 11.46 4.51 -10.88
N LEU A 72 11.10 3.57 -10.00
CA LEU A 72 11.46 3.58 -8.59
C LEU A 72 12.41 2.42 -8.31
N SER A 73 13.59 2.73 -7.76
CA SER A 73 14.61 1.73 -7.41
C SER A 73 14.15 0.88 -6.24
N TRP A 74 14.37 -0.44 -6.32
CA TRP A 74 13.93 -1.41 -5.30
C TRP A 74 15.10 -2.30 -4.86
N HIS A 75 15.22 -2.49 -3.56
CA HIS A 75 16.14 -3.42 -2.90
C HIS A 75 15.55 -3.86 -1.56
N ALA A 76 16.16 -4.87 -0.96
CA ALA A 76 15.74 -5.45 0.32
C ALA A 76 15.99 -4.46 1.47
N GLU A 77 14.91 -3.93 2.07
CA GLU A 77 14.97 -2.88 3.09
C GLU A 77 13.60 -2.72 3.81
N PHE A 78 13.56 -2.03 4.95
CA PHE A 78 12.32 -1.66 5.63
C PHE A 78 11.43 -0.73 4.78
N ALA A 79 10.12 -0.95 4.87
CA ALA A 79 9.09 -0.23 4.11
C ALA A 79 9.18 1.30 4.29
N SER A 80 9.42 1.77 5.51
CA SER A 80 9.57 3.20 5.80
C SER A 80 10.80 3.81 5.12
N THR A 81 11.93 3.11 5.14
CA THR A 81 13.18 3.54 4.49
C THR A 81 13.02 3.55 2.97
N LEU A 82 12.43 2.49 2.39
CA LEU A 82 12.10 2.45 0.96
C LEU A 82 11.16 3.59 0.55
N ALA A 83 10.13 3.87 1.34
CA ALA A 83 9.22 4.99 1.07
C ALA A 83 9.96 6.33 1.04
N GLY A 84 10.88 6.56 1.97
CA GLY A 84 11.74 7.74 1.97
C GLY A 84 12.60 7.84 0.71
N MET A 85 13.22 6.74 0.30
CA MET A 85 14.03 6.69 -0.93
C MET A 85 13.20 6.86 -2.20
N TRP A 86 11.97 6.35 -2.25
CA TRP A 86 11.10 6.55 -3.39
C TRP A 86 10.60 8.00 -3.46
N ALA A 87 10.35 8.63 -2.33
CA ALA A 87 9.94 10.03 -2.29
C ALA A 87 11.00 10.95 -2.92
N THR A 88 12.29 10.68 -2.70
CA THR A 88 13.38 11.45 -3.34
C THR A 88 13.55 11.17 -4.84
N GLN A 89 12.98 10.08 -5.35
CA GLN A 89 13.01 9.70 -6.77
C GLN A 89 11.82 10.24 -7.57
N ILE A 90 10.80 10.83 -6.92
CA ILE A 90 9.71 11.49 -7.64
C ILE A 90 10.27 12.73 -8.34
N VAL A 91 10.34 12.64 -9.66
CA VAL A 91 10.78 13.77 -10.50
C VAL A 91 9.68 14.81 -10.57
N VAL A 92 10.01 16.07 -10.29
CA VAL A 92 9.12 17.20 -10.56
C VAL A 92 8.97 17.34 -12.07
N SER A 93 7.76 17.08 -12.57
CA SER A 93 7.43 17.15 -13.99
C SER A 93 6.14 17.95 -14.16
N PRO A 94 6.06 18.84 -15.17
CA PRO A 94 4.80 19.53 -15.48
C PRO A 94 3.71 18.54 -15.95
N LEU A 95 4.08 17.33 -16.36
CA LEU A 95 3.16 16.28 -16.78
C LEU A 95 2.61 15.44 -15.61
N LEU A 96 3.06 15.69 -14.38
CA LEU A 96 2.64 14.94 -13.20
C LEU A 96 1.93 15.84 -12.21
N SER A 97 0.66 15.57 -11.96
CA SER A 97 -0.10 16.19 -10.87
C SER A 97 -0.46 15.14 -9.84
N VAL A 98 -0.14 15.39 -8.56
CA VAL A 98 -0.54 14.53 -7.45
C VAL A 98 -1.55 15.29 -6.59
N ARG A 99 -2.75 14.75 -6.44
CA ARG A 99 -3.83 15.31 -5.62
C ARG A 99 -3.99 14.45 -4.37
N THR A 100 -3.63 15.01 -3.21
CA THR A 100 -3.64 14.32 -1.92
C THR A 100 -4.89 14.63 -1.10
N ASN A 101 -5.09 13.91 0.00
CA ASN A 101 -6.23 14.06 0.92
C ASN A 101 -7.57 13.93 0.20
N ARG A 102 -7.69 12.92 -0.66
CA ARG A 102 -8.90 12.61 -1.44
C ARG A 102 -9.49 11.28 -0.98
N THR A 103 -10.31 11.33 0.07
CA THR A 103 -10.88 10.14 0.71
C THR A 103 -11.94 9.47 -0.16
N PHE A 104 -11.93 8.13 -0.17
CA PHE A 104 -12.94 7.24 -0.77
C PHE A 104 -13.34 7.65 -2.18
N LEU A 105 -12.57 7.16 -3.15
CA LEU A 105 -12.80 7.45 -4.55
C LEU A 105 -13.72 6.40 -5.18
N ARG A 106 -14.90 6.83 -5.63
CA ARG A 106 -15.62 6.11 -6.67
C ARG A 106 -15.23 6.70 -8.01
N VAL A 107 -14.84 5.82 -8.94
CA VAL A 107 -14.48 6.19 -10.30
C VAL A 107 -15.61 5.74 -11.23
N SER A 108 -16.14 6.66 -12.01
CA SER A 108 -17.04 6.33 -13.13
C SER A 108 -16.54 6.97 -14.41
N ALA A 109 -16.38 6.15 -15.44
CA ALA A 109 -16.01 6.62 -16.77
C ALA A 109 -17.26 7.00 -17.56
N GLY A 110 -17.13 8.03 -18.39
CA GLY A 110 -18.16 8.44 -19.31
C GLY A 110 -17.58 9.14 -20.52
N THR A 111 -18.42 9.35 -21.51
CA THR A 111 -18.13 10.14 -22.71
C THR A 111 -19.14 11.26 -22.79
N ALA A 112 -18.74 12.47 -23.15
CA ALA A 112 -19.69 13.39 -23.78
C ALA A 112 -19.00 14.23 -24.86
N GLY A 113 -19.70 14.36 -25.99
CA GLY A 113 -19.03 14.75 -27.23
C GLY A 113 -17.94 13.74 -27.60
N ALA A 114 -16.76 14.25 -28.00
CA ALA A 114 -15.63 13.45 -28.49
C ALA A 114 -14.55 13.13 -27.43
N ALA A 115 -14.77 13.47 -26.16
CA ALA A 115 -13.76 13.36 -25.12
C ALA A 115 -14.15 12.35 -24.03
N ASN A 116 -13.14 11.60 -23.57
CA ASN A 116 -13.24 10.65 -22.47
C ASN A 116 -13.03 11.37 -21.15
N TRP A 117 -13.84 11.02 -20.16
CA TRP A 117 -13.69 11.55 -18.81
C TRP A 117 -13.98 10.54 -17.73
N VAL A 118 -13.46 10.89 -16.56
CA VAL A 118 -13.57 10.15 -15.34
C VAL A 118 -14.11 11.09 -14.27
N ASP A 119 -15.26 10.74 -13.72
CA ASP A 119 -15.78 11.37 -12.52
C ASP A 119 -15.16 10.68 -11.31
N ALA A 120 -14.56 11.51 -10.46
CA ALA A 120 -13.95 11.16 -9.20
C ALA A 120 -14.84 11.67 -8.08
N GLU A 121 -15.61 10.77 -7.49
CA GLU A 121 -16.46 11.07 -6.34
C GLU A 121 -15.67 10.82 -5.05
N TYR A 122 -15.52 11.85 -4.23
CA TYR A 122 -14.83 11.82 -2.95
C TYR A 122 -15.86 11.83 -1.82
N HIS A 123 -15.81 10.81 -0.96
CA HIS A 123 -16.61 10.80 0.26
C HIS A 123 -15.81 11.38 1.43
N PRO A 124 -16.19 12.56 1.94
CA PRO A 124 -15.61 13.07 3.18
C PRO A 124 -15.92 12.13 4.35
N PRO A 125 -15.01 11.99 5.34
CA PRO A 125 -15.20 11.10 6.48
C PRO A 125 -16.28 11.57 7.46
N ALA A 126 -16.71 12.83 7.39
CA ALA A 126 -17.72 13.40 8.29
C ALA A 126 -19.15 12.97 7.89
N PRO A 127 -19.91 12.32 8.78
CA PRO A 127 -21.30 11.94 8.51
C PRO A 127 -22.15 13.13 8.07
N GLY A 128 -23.01 12.92 7.06
CA GLY A 128 -23.92 13.96 6.56
C GLY A 128 -23.31 14.96 5.58
N THR A 129 -22.02 14.87 5.28
CA THR A 129 -21.40 15.72 4.26
C THR A 129 -21.60 15.11 2.87
N ALA A 130 -22.11 15.89 1.92
CA ALA A 130 -22.35 15.43 0.55
C ALA A 130 -21.03 15.03 -0.15
N PRO A 131 -21.05 14.00 -1.01
CA PRO A 131 -19.90 13.65 -1.82
C PRO A 131 -19.51 14.81 -2.74
N ARG A 132 -18.21 15.01 -2.93
CA ARG A 132 -17.68 15.97 -3.90
C ARG A 132 -17.34 15.22 -5.18
N VAL A 133 -17.86 15.65 -6.31
CA VAL A 133 -17.50 15.08 -7.62
C VAL A 133 -16.57 16.05 -8.34
N GLU A 134 -15.41 15.57 -8.76
CA GLU A 134 -14.52 16.28 -9.68
C GLU A 134 -14.40 15.49 -10.98
N ARG A 135 -14.41 16.19 -12.12
CA ARG A 135 -14.31 15.58 -13.44
C ARG A 135 -12.92 15.76 -14.01
N TYR A 136 -12.34 14.67 -14.50
CA TYR A 136 -10.99 14.64 -15.08
C TYR A 136 -11.05 14.17 -16.54
N PRO A 137 -10.37 14.87 -17.47
CA PRO A 137 -10.12 14.30 -18.79
C PRO A 137 -9.16 13.12 -18.63
N ALA A 138 -9.54 11.95 -19.14
CA ALA A 138 -8.69 10.76 -19.05
C ALA A 138 -9.10 9.72 -20.08
N ASP A 139 -8.14 9.27 -20.88
CA ASP A 139 -8.32 8.15 -21.81
C ASP A 139 -8.16 6.78 -21.14
N ALA A 140 -7.50 6.75 -19.98
CA ALA A 140 -7.29 5.54 -19.20
C ALA A 140 -7.30 5.82 -17.70
N VAL A 141 -7.79 4.84 -16.93
CA VAL A 141 -7.69 4.81 -15.47
C VAL A 141 -6.88 3.60 -15.04
N ILE A 142 -5.82 3.84 -14.27
CA ILE A 142 -5.09 2.80 -13.55
C ILE A 142 -5.55 2.86 -12.10
N VAL A 143 -6.16 1.78 -11.64
CA VAL A 143 -6.56 1.66 -10.23
C VAL A 143 -5.50 0.85 -9.50
N ALA A 144 -4.65 1.55 -8.74
CA ALA A 144 -3.51 0.98 -8.02
C ALA A 144 -3.77 0.97 -6.50
N PHE A 145 -4.93 0.44 -6.09
CA PHE A 145 -5.16 0.12 -4.69
C PHE A 145 -4.45 -1.19 -4.33
N GLY A 146 -3.79 -1.21 -3.18
CA GLY A 146 -3.18 -2.41 -2.62
C GLY A 146 -3.88 -2.83 -1.34
N ALA A 147 -3.60 -4.06 -0.93
CA ALA A 147 -3.87 -4.53 0.42
C ALA A 147 -3.07 -3.67 1.44
N GLY A 148 -3.58 -3.51 2.66
CA GLY A 148 -2.95 -2.63 3.64
C GLY A 148 -3.82 -2.07 4.76
N ARG A 149 -5.14 -2.11 4.56
CA ARG A 149 -6.15 -1.81 5.57
C ARG A 149 -7.20 -2.90 5.57
N GLU A 150 -6.75 -4.16 5.54
CA GLU A 150 -7.65 -5.29 5.61
C GLU A 150 -8.45 -5.24 6.90
N ARG A 151 -9.62 -5.87 6.89
CA ARG A 151 -10.36 -6.11 8.11
C ARG A 151 -9.56 -7.10 8.96
N CYS A 152 -8.83 -6.58 9.94
CA CYS A 152 -7.98 -7.37 10.84
C CYS A 152 -8.75 -8.01 12.01
N SER A 153 -10.09 -8.01 11.97
CA SER A 153 -10.91 -8.64 12.99
C SER A 153 -12.01 -9.47 12.35
N HIS A 154 -12.15 -10.70 12.83
CA HIS A 154 -13.25 -11.58 12.48
C HIS A 154 -14.16 -11.74 13.69
N ARG A 155 -15.45 -11.48 13.48
CA ARG A 155 -16.50 -11.75 14.47
C ARG A 155 -17.09 -13.11 14.17
N GLY A 156 -17.10 -13.99 15.17
CA GLY A 156 -17.72 -15.29 15.03
C GLY A 156 -19.25 -15.24 15.06
N PRO A 157 -19.90 -16.41 15.01
CA PRO A 157 -21.37 -16.54 14.99
C PRO A 157 -22.05 -15.87 16.19
N THR A 158 -21.34 -15.73 17.31
CA THR A 158 -21.84 -15.14 18.56
C THR A 158 -21.61 -13.62 18.64
N ASN A 159 -21.12 -12.98 17.58
CA ASN A 159 -20.65 -11.58 17.56
C ASN A 159 -19.49 -11.25 18.52
N ALA A 160 -18.96 -12.24 19.25
CA ALA A 160 -17.68 -12.12 19.93
C ALA A 160 -16.56 -12.01 18.88
N SER A 161 -15.55 -11.17 19.15
CA SER A 161 -14.36 -11.12 18.29
C SER A 161 -13.53 -12.36 18.58
N GLU A 162 -13.57 -13.34 17.67
CA GLU A 162 -12.93 -14.65 17.85
C GLU A 162 -11.48 -14.65 17.35
N ALA A 163 -11.14 -13.77 16.42
CA ALA A 163 -9.78 -13.63 15.91
C ALA A 163 -9.42 -12.18 15.56
N HIS A 164 -8.19 -11.81 15.88
CA HIS A 164 -7.59 -10.53 15.52
C HIS A 164 -6.23 -10.79 14.86
N GLY A 165 -6.04 -10.22 13.67
CA GLY A 165 -4.74 -10.11 13.01
C GLY A 165 -4.16 -8.71 13.19
N PHE A 166 -2.99 -8.51 12.60
CA PHE A 166 -2.36 -7.20 12.50
C PHE A 166 -2.44 -6.69 11.06
N PRO A 167 -2.63 -5.38 10.85
CA PRO A 167 -2.64 -4.82 9.51
C PRO A 167 -1.29 -5.04 8.84
N PHE A 168 -1.30 -5.36 7.55
CA PHE A 168 -0.08 -5.71 6.83
C PHE A 168 1.01 -4.62 6.91
N TRP A 169 0.60 -3.35 6.72
CA TRP A 169 1.46 -2.17 6.86
C TRP A 169 1.47 -1.56 8.27
N GLY A 170 0.98 -2.29 9.27
CA GLY A 170 1.14 -1.88 10.67
C GLY A 170 2.57 -2.06 11.15
N THR A 171 2.92 -1.34 12.22
CA THR A 171 4.08 -1.72 13.04
C THR A 171 3.86 -3.13 13.56
N ASP A 172 4.83 -4.01 13.32
CA ASP A 172 4.81 -5.38 13.78
C ASP A 172 4.95 -5.38 15.30
N PRO A 173 3.94 -5.85 16.05
CA PRO A 173 4.02 -5.91 17.51
C PRO A 173 5.12 -6.86 18.00
N TYR A 174 5.61 -7.78 17.16
CA TYR A 174 6.72 -8.67 17.50
C TYR A 174 8.09 -8.02 17.34
N ALA A 175 8.17 -6.84 16.73
CA ALA A 175 9.38 -6.02 16.80
C ALA A 175 9.62 -5.44 18.20
N ASP A 176 8.58 -5.41 19.06
CA ASP A 176 8.72 -5.09 20.48
C ASP A 176 9.39 -6.28 21.21
N PRO A 177 10.43 -6.07 22.03
CA PRO A 177 11.03 -7.13 22.85
C PRO A 177 10.04 -7.88 23.75
N SER A 178 8.90 -7.26 24.08
CA SER A 178 7.79 -7.87 24.83
C SER A 178 6.83 -8.70 23.96
N ALA A 179 7.09 -8.79 22.64
CA ALA A 179 6.25 -9.45 21.66
C ALA A 179 4.78 -8.96 21.68
N GLY A 180 4.58 -7.67 21.98
CA GLY A 180 3.26 -7.04 22.11
C GLY A 180 2.48 -7.41 23.38
N SER A 181 3.12 -7.99 24.41
CA SER A 181 2.44 -8.38 25.65
C SER A 181 2.19 -7.19 26.59
N ARG A 182 0.92 -6.82 26.77
CA ARG A 182 0.50 -5.78 27.76
C ARG A 182 0.42 -6.27 29.21
N ALA A 183 0.52 -7.56 29.47
CA ALA A 183 0.50 -8.12 30.82
C ALA A 183 1.89 -8.65 31.16
N GLY A 184 2.32 -8.46 32.40
CA GLY A 184 3.64 -8.87 32.89
C GLY A 184 4.02 -10.30 32.50
N VAL A 185 5.34 -10.55 32.45
CA VAL A 185 6.12 -11.69 31.92
C VAL A 185 5.72 -13.09 32.47
N GLY A 186 4.43 -13.40 32.52
CA GLY A 186 3.87 -14.68 32.93
C GLY A 186 3.73 -15.62 31.74
N ASN A 187 3.97 -16.90 32.01
CA ASN A 187 3.99 -18.04 31.08
C ASN A 187 2.78 -18.04 30.12
N ARG A 188 2.91 -17.43 28.94
CA ARG A 188 1.90 -17.46 27.88
C ARG A 188 2.29 -18.48 26.83
N ARG A 189 1.33 -19.31 26.44
CA ARG A 189 1.44 -20.17 25.26
C ARG A 189 0.99 -19.35 24.05
N VAL A 190 1.90 -19.18 23.09
CA VAL A 190 1.64 -18.49 21.83
C VAL A 190 1.57 -19.56 20.75
N LEU A 191 0.45 -19.60 20.01
CA LEU A 191 0.39 -20.34 18.75
C LEU A 191 0.76 -19.37 17.63
N ILE A 192 1.88 -19.63 16.96
CA ILE A 192 2.29 -18.91 15.75
C ILE A 192 1.78 -19.73 14.57
N SER A 193 0.87 -19.14 13.79
CA SER A 193 0.43 -19.72 12.51
C SER A 193 0.83 -18.77 11.38
N GLY A 194 1.57 -19.27 10.40
CA GLY A 194 1.93 -18.54 9.19
C GLY A 194 0.76 -18.56 8.21
N ALA A 195 0.32 -17.39 7.75
CA ALA A 195 -0.79 -17.25 6.80
C ALA A 195 -0.34 -17.15 5.33
N GLY A 196 0.98 -17.25 5.05
CA GLY A 196 1.55 -16.86 3.76
C GLY A 196 1.71 -15.33 3.63
N ASP A 197 2.41 -14.88 2.59
CA ASP A 197 2.64 -13.47 2.26
C ASP A 197 3.22 -12.56 3.36
N GLY A 198 3.92 -13.14 4.36
CA GLY A 198 4.47 -12.39 5.50
C GLY A 198 3.45 -12.09 6.62
N GLY A 199 2.26 -12.70 6.58
CA GLY A 199 1.26 -12.62 7.64
C GLY A 199 1.51 -13.61 8.78
N VAL A 200 1.64 -13.11 10.00
CA VAL A 200 1.67 -13.92 11.24
C VAL A 200 0.34 -13.76 11.96
N THR A 201 -0.33 -14.87 12.26
CA THR A 201 -1.53 -14.88 13.12
C THR A 201 -1.18 -15.48 14.47
N VAL A 202 -1.58 -14.81 15.55
CA VAL A 202 -1.40 -15.30 16.91
C VAL A 202 -2.73 -15.51 17.62
N HIS A 203 -2.91 -16.71 18.15
CA HIS A 203 -4.02 -17.06 19.02
C HIS A 203 -3.55 -17.14 20.47
N GLY A 204 -4.19 -16.36 21.35
CA GLY A 204 -4.04 -16.47 22.80
C GLY A 204 -5.30 -17.07 23.41
N SER A 205 -5.24 -18.33 23.84
CA SER A 205 -6.30 -18.97 24.60
C SER A 205 -5.96 -19.00 26.09
N ARG A 206 -6.82 -18.45 26.95
CA ARG A 206 -6.82 -18.78 28.38
C ARG A 206 -7.57 -20.10 28.56
N TRP A 207 -6.84 -21.18 28.75
CA TRP A 207 -7.44 -22.42 29.26
C TRP A 207 -7.47 -22.32 30.78
N HIS A 208 -8.68 -22.35 31.34
CA HIS A 208 -8.92 -22.46 32.79
C HIS A 208 -8.83 -23.93 33.22
#